data_AF-A0AAD5BQ44-F1
#
_entry.id   AF-A0AAD5BQ44-F1
#
_cell.length_a   1.000
_cell.length_b   1.000
_cell.length_c   1.000
_cell.angle_alpha   90.00
_cell.angle_beta   90.00
_cell.angle_gamma   90.00
#
_symmetry.space_group_name_H-M   'P 1'
#
loop_
_entity.id
_entity.type
_entity.pdbx_description
1 polymer ?
#
loop_
_entity_poly.entity_id
_entity_poly.type
_entity_poly.pdbx_seq_one_letter_code
_entity_poly.pdbx_strand_id
1 'polypeptide(L)'
;LRLFCAGVEIRLLADVSIKICRPVALEYKRLNTIEPHDAPDPIEVKILRTWITDGFRAERCYLLIDKEGSVIQAIVNSGDERHIELQDTYFDFLPHERLHERTAAQSPLTDYIARFNCIITDRKTPTGKLLLKLQVEDTRANFTEIAIWEAVTKTVNRQSHNSAQFPAIIAVTSLKVSIRNNIYQLASTSATHLYLNPPIDLAKEIATRFNAVTIQTRNMITPKDLLEQKTTEHVQQRFVCNAWITSWNENKSWFYRGCKKCNKKVEKKSRHLDLYCISGTLTDNTTTATAILFDASMELFANTTCSEMIHQYTEKDTIPEPIQALKGQPKIFEL
;
A
#
# COMPACT_ATOMS: atom_id res chain seq x y z
N LEU A 1 -20.52 11.06 27.30
CA LEU A 1 -21.25 10.33 26.25
C LEU A 1 -21.70 9.00 26.85
N ARG A 2 -22.98 8.61 26.77
CA ARG A 2 -23.49 7.32 27.27
C ARG A 2 -23.96 6.51 26.07
N LEU A 3 -23.46 5.30 25.87
CA LEU A 3 -24.01 4.34 24.91
C LEU A 3 -24.35 3.06 25.64
N PHE A 4 -25.53 2.52 25.35
CA PHE A 4 -26.01 1.26 25.89
C PHE A 4 -25.79 0.19 24.84
N CYS A 5 -24.99 -0.82 25.14
CA CYS A 5 -24.94 -2.05 24.35
C CYS A 5 -25.21 -3.20 25.31
N ALA A 6 -26.24 -4.01 25.05
CA ALA A 6 -26.68 -5.10 25.93
C ALA A 6 -27.00 -4.70 27.38
N GLY A 7 -27.37 -3.43 27.60
CA GLY A 7 -27.51 -2.89 28.94
C GLY A 7 -26.17 -2.83 29.65
N VAL A 8 -25.16 -2.17 29.07
CA VAL A 8 -23.87 -1.77 29.68
C VAL A 8 -23.54 -0.35 29.23
N GLU A 9 -23.20 0.56 30.16
CA GLU A 9 -22.91 1.98 29.86
C GLU A 9 -21.43 2.16 29.46
N ILE A 10 -21.13 2.59 28.23
CA ILE A 10 -19.74 2.78 27.79
C ILE A 10 -19.29 4.24 28.04
N ARG A 11 -18.17 4.43 28.76
CA ARG A 11 -17.46 5.73 28.86
C ARG A 11 -16.05 5.64 28.28
N LEU A 12 -15.67 6.68 27.53
CA LEU A 12 -14.37 6.80 26.87
C LEU A 12 -13.46 7.75 27.62
N LEU A 13 -12.19 7.42 27.64
CA LEU A 13 -11.12 8.32 28.06
C LEU A 13 -10.89 9.38 26.98
N ALA A 14 -11.06 10.65 27.33
CA ALA A 14 -10.60 11.79 26.54
C ALA A 14 -9.81 12.72 27.46
N ASP A 15 -8.67 13.21 26.98
CA ASP A 15 -7.81 14.14 27.70
C ASP A 15 -8.51 15.48 28.00
N VAL A 16 -8.09 16.07 29.12
CA VAL A 16 -8.85 16.94 30.04
C VAL A 16 -9.24 18.34 29.51
N SER A 17 -10.44 18.81 29.89
CA SER A 17 -10.73 20.23 30.22
C SER A 17 -11.90 20.35 31.22
N ILE A 18 -11.76 21.27 32.19
CA ILE A 18 -12.35 21.29 33.55
C ILE A 18 -13.67 22.11 33.65
N LYS A 19 -14.71 21.61 34.36
CA LYS A 19 -15.33 22.23 35.58
C LYS A 19 -16.59 21.49 36.11
N ILE A 20 -16.40 20.90 37.30
CA ILE A 20 -17.24 20.76 38.51
C ILE A 20 -18.72 20.31 38.38
N CYS A 21 -19.00 19.10 38.89
CA CYS A 21 -20.04 18.85 39.91
C CYS A 21 -19.83 17.47 40.59
N ARG A 22 -19.57 17.51 41.92
CA ARG A 22 -19.57 16.46 42.97
C ARG A 22 -19.10 15.01 42.63
N PRO A 23 -18.19 14.41 43.42
CA PRO A 23 -17.73 13.04 43.21
C PRO A 23 -18.79 12.06 43.72
N VAL A 24 -19.44 11.34 42.80
CA VAL A 24 -19.84 9.96 43.09
C VAL A 24 -18.73 9.13 42.46
N ALA A 25 -18.00 8.35 43.25
CA ALA A 25 -17.06 7.38 42.73
C ALA A 25 -17.84 6.43 41.80
N LEU A 26 -17.74 6.64 40.48
CA LEU A 26 -18.22 5.66 39.52
C LEU A 26 -17.21 4.52 39.54
N GLU A 27 -17.58 3.41 40.15
CA GLU A 27 -16.83 2.17 39.99
C GLU A 27 -17.08 1.62 38.58
N TYR A 28 -16.01 1.41 37.83
CA TYR A 28 -16.07 0.85 36.48
C TYR A 28 -15.87 -0.66 36.54
N LYS A 29 -16.72 -1.39 35.83
CA LYS A 29 -16.62 -2.84 35.70
C LYS A 29 -15.45 -3.22 34.80
N ARG A 30 -14.72 -4.28 35.17
CA ARG A 30 -13.61 -4.81 34.38
C ARG A 30 -14.14 -5.71 33.27
N LEU A 31 -13.50 -5.69 32.10
CA LEU A 31 -14.00 -6.46 30.96
C LEU A 31 -14.00 -7.98 31.20
N ASN A 32 -12.99 -8.48 31.90
CA ASN A 32 -12.87 -9.90 32.26
C ASN A 32 -13.88 -10.37 33.32
N THR A 33 -14.65 -9.46 33.92
CA THR A 33 -15.70 -9.77 34.91
C THR A 33 -17.12 -9.67 34.33
N ILE A 34 -17.25 -9.40 33.03
CA ILE A 34 -18.55 -9.28 32.38
C ILE A 34 -19.12 -10.67 32.12
N GLU A 35 -20.32 -10.92 32.62
CA GLU A 35 -21.08 -12.14 32.44
C GLU A 35 -22.43 -11.87 31.73
N PRO A 36 -23.00 -12.87 31.03
CA PRO A 36 -24.34 -12.75 30.48
C PRO A 36 -25.36 -12.37 31.57
N HIS A 37 -26.26 -11.42 31.26
CA HIS A 37 -27.32 -10.93 32.15
C HIS A 37 -26.89 -10.00 33.29
N ASP A 38 -25.65 -9.52 33.26
CA ASP A 38 -25.20 -8.45 34.14
C ASP A 38 -26.07 -7.18 34.05
N ALA A 39 -26.07 -6.41 35.14
CA ALA A 39 -26.63 -5.07 35.17
C ALA A 39 -25.81 -4.09 34.30
N PRO A 40 -26.40 -2.95 33.85
CA PRO A 40 -25.73 -1.89 33.09
C PRO A 40 -24.69 -1.10 33.86
N ASP A 41 -23.63 -1.79 34.27
CA ASP A 41 -22.48 -1.17 34.90
C ASP A 41 -21.64 -0.41 33.87
N PRO A 42 -21.05 0.73 34.26
CA PRO A 42 -20.21 1.48 33.36
C PRO A 42 -18.86 0.77 33.15
N ILE A 43 -18.38 0.74 31.91
CA ILE A 43 -17.03 0.26 31.58
C ILE A 43 -16.13 1.41 31.12
N GLU A 44 -14.86 1.34 31.51
CA GLU A 44 -13.80 2.25 31.07
C GLU A 44 -12.88 1.51 30.11
N VAL A 45 -12.93 1.89 28.85
CA VAL A 45 -12.23 1.18 27.76
C VAL A 45 -11.65 2.15 26.74
N LYS A 46 -10.54 1.75 26.14
CA LYS A 46 -10.05 2.32 24.89
C LYS A 46 -10.62 1.50 23.74
N ILE A 47 -11.15 2.18 22.73
CA ILE A 47 -11.52 1.50 21.49
C ILE A 47 -10.21 1.23 20.75
N LEU A 48 -9.93 -0.04 20.44
CA LEU A 48 -8.81 -0.42 19.60
C LEU A 48 -9.17 -0.34 18.12
N ARG A 49 -10.42 -0.67 17.77
CA ARG A 49 -10.87 -0.79 16.39
C ARG A 49 -12.37 -0.60 16.26
N THR A 50 -12.82 -0.08 15.12
CA THR A 50 -14.22 -0.03 14.70
C THR A 50 -14.35 -0.58 13.28
N TRP A 51 -15.41 -1.31 12.96
CA TRP A 51 -15.69 -1.77 11.58
C TRP A 51 -17.19 -1.93 11.36
N ILE A 52 -17.59 -2.17 10.10
CA ILE A 52 -18.98 -2.47 9.73
C ILE A 52 -19.02 -3.85 9.09
N THR A 53 -19.99 -4.68 9.47
CA THR A 53 -20.17 -6.03 8.91
C THR A 53 -20.73 -5.97 7.48
N ASP A 54 -20.23 -6.84 6.60
CA ASP A 54 -20.79 -7.02 5.27
C ASP A 54 -22.03 -7.92 5.37
N GLY A 55 -23.23 -7.36 5.15
CA GLY A 55 -24.49 -8.11 5.21
C GLY A 55 -25.75 -7.24 5.11
N PHE A 56 -26.93 -7.87 5.10
CA PHE A 56 -28.25 -7.21 4.95
C PHE A 56 -28.57 -6.15 6.01
N ARG A 57 -27.86 -6.14 7.15
CA ARG A 57 -28.12 -5.24 8.29
C ARG A 57 -26.92 -4.42 8.77
N ALA A 58 -25.84 -4.34 7.98
CA ALA A 58 -24.66 -3.49 8.21
C ALA A 58 -24.45 -3.07 9.68
N GLU A 59 -23.97 -4.00 10.50
CA GLU A 59 -23.84 -3.79 11.95
C GLU A 59 -22.49 -3.14 12.25
N ARG A 60 -22.45 -2.21 13.21
CA ARG A 60 -21.20 -1.56 13.61
C ARG A 60 -20.55 -2.35 14.74
N CYS A 61 -19.31 -2.73 14.55
CA CYS A 61 -18.55 -3.48 15.54
C CYS A 61 -17.42 -2.65 16.12
N TYR A 62 -17.08 -2.93 17.39
CA TYR A 62 -15.98 -2.32 18.12
C TYR A 62 -15.13 -3.41 18.78
N LEU A 63 -13.82 -3.22 18.81
CA LEU A 63 -12.90 -3.96 19.65
C LEU A 63 -12.46 -3.04 20.78
N LEU A 64 -12.74 -3.42 22.02
CA LEU A 64 -12.54 -2.60 23.22
C LEU A 64 -11.45 -3.25 24.07
N ILE A 65 -10.56 -2.44 24.66
CA ILE A 65 -9.55 -2.90 25.62
C ILE A 65 -9.67 -2.09 26.92
N ASP A 66 -9.55 -2.74 28.07
CA ASP A 66 -9.47 -2.04 29.35
C ASP A 66 -8.01 -1.74 29.75
N LYS A 67 -7.85 -1.03 30.87
CA LYS A 67 -6.53 -0.68 31.42
C LYS A 67 -5.66 -1.88 31.82
N GLU A 68 -6.25 -3.06 31.99
CA GLU A 68 -5.55 -4.29 32.36
C GLU A 68 -5.22 -5.14 31.11
N GLY A 69 -5.64 -4.71 29.92
CA GLY A 69 -5.38 -5.37 28.66
C GLY A 69 -6.42 -6.42 28.27
N SER A 70 -7.53 -6.54 29.01
CA SER A 70 -8.63 -7.44 28.63
C SER A 70 -9.36 -6.90 27.42
N VAL A 71 -9.77 -7.76 26.49
CA VAL A 71 -10.36 -7.36 25.20
C VAL A 71 -11.76 -7.94 25.03
N ILE A 72 -12.72 -7.13 24.57
CA ILE A 72 -14.07 -7.57 24.19
C ILE A 72 -14.47 -7.01 22.82
N GLN A 73 -15.27 -7.77 22.08
CA GLN A 73 -15.93 -7.30 20.85
C GLN A 73 -17.36 -6.88 21.16
N ALA A 74 -17.75 -5.67 20.76
CA ALA A 74 -19.12 -5.17 20.86
C ALA A 74 -19.73 -4.99 19.46
N ILE A 75 -21.01 -5.29 19.31
CA ILE A 75 -21.77 -5.12 18.06
C ILE A 75 -22.98 -4.24 18.37
N VAL A 76 -23.10 -3.12 17.65
CA VAL A 76 -24.17 -2.14 17.81
C VAL A 76 -25.08 -2.19 16.59
N ASN A 77 -26.38 -2.32 16.85
CA ASN A 77 -27.41 -2.28 15.83
C ASN A 77 -27.55 -0.86 15.25
N SER A 78 -27.83 -0.77 13.96
CA SER A 78 -27.91 0.46 13.16
C SER A 78 -28.95 1.51 13.62
N GLY A 79 -29.76 1.23 14.62
CA GLY A 79 -30.74 2.17 15.20
C GLY A 79 -30.22 3.04 16.34
N ASP A 80 -29.08 2.70 16.96
CA ASP A 80 -28.53 3.40 18.13
C ASP A 80 -27.33 4.27 17.74
N GLU A 81 -27.58 5.33 16.95
CA GLU A 81 -26.54 6.20 16.41
C GLU A 81 -26.08 7.28 17.40
N ARG A 82 -25.28 6.88 18.40
CA ARG A 82 -24.30 7.80 18.99
C ARG A 82 -22.91 7.36 18.56
N HIS A 83 -22.26 8.22 17.79
CA HIS A 83 -20.98 7.93 17.15
C HIS A 83 -19.87 8.11 18.18
N ILE A 84 -19.02 7.08 18.32
CA ILE A 84 -17.76 7.20 19.05
C ILE A 84 -16.64 7.23 18.02
N GLU A 85 -15.89 8.32 17.99
CA GLU A 85 -14.66 8.44 17.21
C GLU A 85 -13.42 8.12 18.07
N LEU A 86 -12.47 7.43 17.46
CA LEU A 86 -11.19 7.06 18.06
C LEU A 86 -10.29 8.30 18.21
N GLN A 87 -9.78 8.55 19.42
CA GLN A 87 -8.69 9.52 19.61
C GLN A 87 -7.30 8.91 19.44
N ASP A 88 -7.12 7.60 19.65
CA ASP A 88 -5.82 6.93 19.53
C ASP A 88 -5.93 5.52 18.94
N THR A 89 -5.53 5.34 17.68
CA THR A 89 -5.42 4.01 17.06
C THR A 89 -4.15 3.30 17.56
N TYR A 90 -4.31 2.12 18.16
CA TYR A 90 -3.19 1.21 18.45
C TYR A 90 -2.84 0.39 17.21
N PHE A 91 -1.55 0.19 16.94
CA PHE A 91 -1.05 -0.58 15.82
C PHE A 91 -0.14 -1.71 16.31
N ASP A 92 -0.35 -2.93 15.79
CA ASP A 92 0.56 -4.07 15.99
C ASP A 92 1.24 -4.42 14.67
N PHE A 93 2.25 -3.62 14.29
CA PHE A 93 2.90 -3.74 12.99
C PHE A 93 3.79 -4.98 12.90
N LEU A 94 3.59 -5.78 11.85
CA LEU A 94 4.48 -6.90 11.52
C LEU A 94 5.47 -6.49 10.42
N PRO A 95 6.79 -6.67 10.63
CA PRO A 95 7.78 -6.32 9.62
C PRO A 95 7.77 -7.36 8.46
N HIS A 96 8.23 -6.95 7.28
CA HIS A 96 8.12 -7.72 6.03
C HIS A 96 8.65 -9.16 6.15
N GLU A 97 9.81 -9.34 6.75
CA GLU A 97 10.49 -10.63 6.94
C GLU A 97 9.67 -11.63 7.75
N ARG A 98 8.73 -11.16 8.57
CA ARG A 98 7.86 -11.99 9.41
C ARG A 98 6.50 -12.28 8.77
N LEU A 99 6.23 -11.78 7.56
CA LEU A 99 4.95 -12.04 6.88
C LEU A 99 4.66 -13.54 6.68
N HIS A 100 5.70 -14.38 6.57
CA HIS A 100 5.55 -15.84 6.48
C HIS A 100 4.75 -16.44 7.64
N GLU A 101 4.88 -15.87 8.85
CA GLU A 101 4.18 -16.30 10.07
C GLU A 101 2.66 -16.12 9.98
N ARG A 102 2.17 -15.32 9.01
CA ARG A 102 0.76 -14.94 8.87
C ARG A 102 0.06 -15.57 7.66
N THR A 103 0.69 -16.56 7.02
CA THR A 103 0.21 -17.14 5.76
C THR A 103 -0.80 -18.29 5.94
N ALA A 104 -0.87 -18.85 7.15
CA ALA A 104 -1.84 -19.89 7.49
C ALA A 104 -3.29 -19.37 7.43
N ALA A 105 -4.24 -20.25 7.10
CA ALA A 105 -5.65 -19.87 6.92
C ALA A 105 -6.30 -19.24 8.17
N GLN A 106 -5.83 -19.60 9.36
CA GLN A 106 -6.32 -19.13 10.66
C GLN A 106 -5.36 -18.11 11.33
N SER A 107 -4.48 -17.46 10.55
CA SER A 107 -3.56 -16.48 11.11
C SER A 107 -4.29 -15.21 11.60
N PRO A 108 -3.73 -14.51 12.60
CA PRO A 108 -4.23 -13.21 13.02
C PRO A 108 -4.15 -12.20 11.87
N LEU A 109 -5.07 -11.25 11.87
CA LEU A 109 -4.97 -10.09 10.99
C LEU A 109 -3.72 -9.27 11.34
N THR A 110 -3.12 -8.70 10.31
CA THR A 110 -1.82 -8.03 10.40
C THR A 110 -1.97 -6.54 10.17
N ASP A 111 -1.37 -5.74 11.05
CA ASP A 111 -1.16 -4.33 10.74
C ASP A 111 0.20 -4.20 10.05
N TYR A 112 0.29 -3.35 9.03
CA TYR A 112 1.48 -3.18 8.21
C TYR A 112 1.78 -1.70 8.01
N ILE A 113 3.06 -1.33 8.14
CA ILE A 113 3.53 0.04 7.90
C ILE A 113 4.69 0.01 6.92
N ALA A 114 4.62 0.86 5.91
CA ALA A 114 5.62 0.93 4.87
C ALA A 114 5.55 2.28 4.13
N ARG A 115 6.58 2.57 3.34
CA ARG A 115 6.56 3.74 2.45
C ARG A 115 5.68 3.41 1.24
N PHE A 116 4.72 4.27 0.96
CA PHE A 116 3.85 4.18 -0.21
C PHE A 116 4.63 4.55 -1.47
N ASN A 117 4.57 3.68 -2.48
CA ASN A 117 5.17 3.92 -3.79
C ASN A 117 4.17 4.57 -4.74
N CYS A 118 3.12 3.82 -5.08
CA CYS A 118 2.16 4.18 -6.10
C CYS A 118 0.91 3.30 -6.04
N ILE A 119 -0.14 3.75 -6.73
CA ILE A 119 -1.31 2.93 -7.05
C ILE A 119 -1.01 2.16 -8.34
N ILE A 120 -0.95 0.83 -8.26
CA ILE A 120 -0.65 -0.03 -9.42
C ILE A 120 -1.92 -0.55 -10.13
N THR A 121 -3.08 -0.47 -9.47
CA THR A 121 -4.37 -0.86 -10.06
C THR A 121 -5.47 -0.06 -9.39
N ASP A 122 -6.36 0.55 -10.17
CA ASP A 122 -7.65 1.08 -9.69
C ASP A 122 -8.71 0.74 -10.76
N ARG A 123 -9.41 -0.39 -10.58
CA ARG A 123 -10.40 -0.86 -11.56
C ARG A 123 -11.42 -1.83 -10.97
N LYS A 124 -12.54 -1.99 -11.68
CA LYS A 124 -13.47 -3.10 -11.44
C LYS A 124 -12.88 -4.42 -11.94
N THR A 125 -13.00 -5.48 -11.15
CA THR A 125 -12.68 -6.86 -11.54
C THR A 125 -13.71 -7.40 -12.54
N PRO A 126 -13.47 -8.56 -13.17
CA PRO A 126 -14.49 -9.24 -14.00
C PRO A 126 -15.80 -9.54 -13.25
N THR A 127 -15.72 -9.69 -11.92
CA THR A 127 -16.88 -9.88 -11.04
C THR A 127 -17.60 -8.59 -10.66
N GLY A 128 -17.18 -7.44 -11.21
CA GLY A 128 -17.78 -6.12 -10.98
C GLY A 128 -17.32 -5.39 -9.72
N LYS A 129 -16.61 -6.06 -8.81
CA LYS A 129 -16.10 -5.48 -7.56
C LYS A 129 -14.94 -4.53 -7.81
N LEU A 130 -14.91 -3.40 -7.10
CA LEU A 130 -13.77 -2.47 -7.18
C LEU A 130 -12.54 -3.06 -6.47
N LEU A 131 -11.38 -2.98 -7.14
CA LEU A 131 -10.09 -3.38 -6.61
C LEU A 131 -9.09 -2.24 -6.82
N LEU A 132 -8.54 -1.77 -5.71
CA LEU A 132 -7.41 -0.87 -5.67
C LEU A 132 -6.18 -1.66 -5.19
N LYS A 133 -5.05 -1.58 -5.88
CA LYS A 133 -3.79 -2.16 -5.40
C LYS A 133 -2.77 -1.06 -5.17
N LEU A 134 -2.17 -1.07 -4.00
CA LEU A 134 -1.09 -0.19 -3.60
C LEU A 134 0.22 -0.97 -3.65
N GLN A 135 1.27 -0.35 -4.15
CA GLN A 135 2.63 -0.84 -3.98
C GLN A 135 3.31 -0.07 -2.85
N VAL A 136 3.96 -0.78 -1.94
CA VAL A 136 4.71 -0.22 -0.81
C VAL A 136 6.12 -0.80 -0.75
N GLU A 137 7.05 -0.10 -0.11
CA GLU A 137 8.38 -0.65 0.21
C GLU A 137 8.76 -0.44 1.69
N ASP A 138 9.49 -1.40 2.23
CA ASP A 138 10.20 -1.23 3.51
C ASP A 138 11.56 -0.54 3.32
N THR A 139 12.25 -0.22 4.40
CA THR A 139 13.56 0.46 4.34
C THR A 139 14.68 -0.39 3.72
N ARG A 140 14.44 -1.68 3.45
CA ARG A 140 15.34 -2.60 2.75
C ARG A 140 14.95 -2.80 1.27
N ALA A 141 14.04 -1.96 0.76
CA ALA A 141 13.53 -2.03 -0.61
C ALA A 141 12.89 -3.40 -0.95
N ASN A 142 12.24 -4.02 0.05
CA ASN A 142 11.29 -5.10 -0.19
C ASN A 142 9.94 -4.49 -0.58
N PHE A 143 9.50 -4.76 -1.79
CA PHE A 143 8.24 -4.33 -2.36
C PHE A 143 7.12 -5.30 -2.04
N THR A 144 5.99 -4.76 -1.63
CA THR A 144 4.81 -5.54 -1.26
C THR A 144 3.57 -4.93 -1.90
N GLU A 145 2.67 -5.79 -2.38
CA GLU A 145 1.36 -5.36 -2.88
C GLU A 145 0.30 -5.46 -1.78
N ILE A 146 -0.48 -4.39 -1.62
CA ILE A 146 -1.67 -4.36 -0.77
C ILE A 146 -2.90 -4.23 -1.65
N ALA A 147 -3.73 -5.27 -1.69
CA ALA A 147 -5.02 -5.30 -2.36
C ALA A 147 -6.13 -4.74 -1.46
N ILE A 148 -6.63 -3.57 -1.78
CA ILE A 148 -7.76 -2.90 -1.13
C ILE A 148 -9.04 -3.21 -1.92
N TRP A 149 -9.96 -3.93 -1.28
CA TRP A 149 -11.23 -4.38 -1.85
C TRP A 149 -12.36 -3.37 -1.62
N GLU A 150 -13.42 -3.50 -2.41
CA GLU A 150 -14.53 -2.55 -2.56
C GLU A 150 -15.02 -1.89 -1.26
N ALA A 151 -15.20 -2.65 -0.18
CA ALA A 151 -15.64 -2.14 1.12
C ALA A 151 -14.75 -1.01 1.67
N VAL A 152 -13.44 -1.08 1.43
CA VAL A 152 -12.44 -0.13 1.91
C VAL A 152 -12.04 0.87 0.82
N THR A 153 -12.16 0.50 -0.46
CA THR A 153 -11.72 1.38 -1.57
C THR A 153 -12.32 2.77 -1.52
N LYS A 154 -13.53 2.95 -0.97
CA LYS A 154 -14.22 4.25 -0.90
C LYS A 154 -13.59 5.20 0.12
N THR A 155 -12.90 4.68 1.14
CA THR A 155 -12.26 5.49 2.18
C THR A 155 -10.88 6.03 1.74
N VAL A 156 -10.32 5.47 0.66
CA VAL A 156 -9.01 5.88 0.14
C VAL A 156 -9.14 7.14 -0.72
N ASN A 157 -8.57 8.26 -0.25
CA ASN A 157 -8.46 9.46 -1.06
C ASN A 157 -7.32 9.31 -2.10
N ARG A 158 -7.67 8.98 -3.35
CA ARG A 158 -6.67 8.77 -4.43
C ARG A 158 -5.82 10.00 -4.72
N GLN A 159 -6.43 11.19 -4.68
CA GLN A 159 -5.72 12.43 -4.95
C GLN A 159 -4.64 12.66 -3.90
N SER A 160 -4.99 12.55 -2.61
CA SER A 160 -4.03 12.70 -1.51
C SER A 160 -2.87 11.70 -1.58
N HIS A 161 -3.11 10.46 -2.02
CA HIS A 161 -2.04 9.47 -2.18
C HIS A 161 -1.11 9.82 -3.35
N ASN A 162 -1.68 10.20 -4.49
CA ASN A 162 -0.90 10.52 -5.68
C ASN A 162 -0.13 11.84 -5.55
N SER A 163 -0.62 12.80 -4.75
CA SER A 163 0.04 14.08 -4.50
C SER A 163 0.81 14.13 -3.18
N ALA A 164 0.94 13.01 -2.47
CA ALA A 164 1.68 12.96 -1.21
C ALA A 164 3.15 13.28 -1.44
N GLN A 165 3.72 14.12 -0.59
CA GLN A 165 5.15 14.44 -0.65
C GLN A 165 5.97 13.21 -0.29
N PHE A 166 7.10 13.06 -0.97
CA PHE A 166 8.05 12.02 -0.65
C PHE A 166 8.77 12.35 0.68
N PRO A 167 8.98 11.35 1.56
CA PRO A 167 8.44 9.99 1.52
C PRO A 167 7.04 9.93 2.13
N ALA A 168 6.09 9.36 1.40
CA ALA A 168 4.74 9.12 1.90
C ALA A 168 4.72 7.79 2.68
N ILE A 169 4.32 7.80 3.95
CA ILE A 169 4.23 6.60 4.78
C ILE A 169 2.77 6.20 4.91
N ILE A 170 2.46 4.92 4.74
CA ILE A 170 1.13 4.40 5.01
C ILE A 170 1.17 3.36 6.13
N ALA A 171 0.19 3.44 7.02
CA ALA A 171 -0.16 2.37 7.95
C ALA A 171 -1.50 1.79 7.55
N VAL A 172 -1.57 0.46 7.49
CA VAL A 172 -2.76 -0.26 7.04
C VAL A 172 -3.06 -1.36 8.04
N THR A 173 -4.28 -1.38 8.57
CA THR A 173 -4.67 -2.32 9.62
C THR A 173 -5.45 -3.51 9.10
N SER A 174 -5.53 -4.56 9.92
CA SER A 174 -6.47 -5.67 9.72
C SER A 174 -6.27 -6.42 8.39
N LEU A 175 -5.05 -6.52 7.88
CA LEU A 175 -4.74 -7.17 6.61
C LEU A 175 -4.69 -8.69 6.76
N LYS A 176 -5.22 -9.40 5.75
CA LYS A 176 -5.00 -10.83 5.58
C LYS A 176 -3.74 -11.03 4.73
N VAL A 177 -2.80 -11.83 5.24
CA VAL A 177 -1.59 -12.20 4.50
C VAL A 177 -1.83 -13.53 3.78
N SER A 178 -1.40 -13.60 2.53
CA SER A 178 -1.43 -14.81 1.72
C SER A 178 -0.17 -14.89 0.86
N ILE A 179 0.17 -16.08 0.38
CA ILE A 179 1.23 -16.27 -0.61
C ILE A 179 0.59 -16.67 -1.93
N ARG A 180 1.01 -16.02 -3.02
CA ARG A 180 0.67 -16.46 -4.38
C ARG A 180 1.92 -16.36 -5.25
N ASN A 181 2.30 -17.47 -5.89
CA ASN A 181 3.52 -17.57 -6.70
C ASN A 181 4.78 -17.12 -5.92
N ASN A 182 4.91 -17.52 -4.65
CA ASN A 182 5.99 -17.11 -3.74
C ASN A 182 6.07 -15.60 -3.44
N ILE A 183 5.03 -14.84 -3.75
CA ILE A 183 4.93 -13.41 -3.44
C ILE A 183 3.92 -13.22 -2.31
N TYR A 184 4.30 -12.50 -1.25
CA TYR A 184 3.36 -12.07 -0.22
C TYR A 184 2.33 -11.10 -0.82
N GLN A 185 1.05 -11.42 -0.62
CA GLN A 185 -0.07 -10.58 -0.98
C GLN A 185 -0.85 -10.24 0.29
N LEU A 186 -0.94 -8.96 0.58
CA LEU A 186 -1.73 -8.44 1.68
C LEU A 186 -3.07 -7.99 1.12
N ALA A 187 -4.17 -8.40 1.75
CA ALA A 187 -5.53 -8.06 1.31
C ALA A 187 -6.31 -7.40 2.44
N SER A 188 -7.02 -6.33 2.13
CA SER A 188 -7.92 -5.67 3.08
C SER A 188 -9.06 -6.58 3.49
N THR A 189 -9.48 -6.46 4.75
CA THR A 189 -10.76 -6.97 5.25
C THR A 189 -11.76 -5.81 5.39
N SER A 190 -13.02 -6.09 5.75
CA SER A 190 -13.99 -5.05 6.08
C SER A 190 -13.57 -4.19 7.28
N ALA A 191 -12.64 -4.68 8.11
CA ALA A 191 -12.09 -3.97 9.26
C ALA A 191 -10.79 -3.19 8.96
N THR A 192 -10.32 -3.20 7.70
CA THR A 192 -9.08 -2.51 7.33
C THR A 192 -9.27 -1.00 7.29
N HIS A 193 -8.37 -0.29 7.98
CA HIS A 193 -8.24 1.16 7.91
C HIS A 193 -6.89 1.51 7.30
N LEU A 194 -6.88 2.59 6.52
CA LEU A 194 -5.68 3.05 5.84
C LEU A 194 -5.39 4.48 6.26
N TYR A 195 -4.19 4.70 6.79
CA TYR A 195 -3.71 5.98 7.29
C TYR A 195 -2.56 6.44 6.40
N LEU A 196 -2.69 7.63 5.83
CA LEU A 196 -1.61 8.30 5.10
C LEU A 196 -0.89 9.25 6.06
N ASN A 197 0.42 9.10 6.17
CA ASN A 197 1.30 9.84 7.08
C ASN A 197 0.75 9.89 8.51
N PRO A 198 0.49 8.74 9.16
CA PRO A 198 -0.04 8.73 10.52
C PRO A 198 0.91 9.47 11.48
N PRO A 199 0.39 10.24 12.44
CA PRO A 199 1.19 11.07 13.36
C PRO A 199 1.84 10.25 14.48
N ILE A 200 2.47 9.13 14.14
CA ILE A 200 3.16 8.21 15.06
C ILE A 200 4.67 8.27 14.86
N ASP A 201 5.43 8.04 15.91
CA ASP A 201 6.90 8.19 15.85
C ASP A 201 7.57 7.21 14.90
N LEU A 202 7.04 5.98 14.80
CA LEU A 202 7.54 5.00 13.83
C LEU A 202 7.40 5.48 12.38
N ALA A 203 6.32 6.20 12.04
CA ALA A 203 6.16 6.74 10.69
C ALA A 203 7.19 7.84 10.40
N LYS A 204 7.47 8.71 11.39
CA LYS A 204 8.53 9.74 11.29
C LYS A 204 9.92 9.11 11.15
N GLU A 205 10.19 8.04 11.90
CA GLU A 205 11.45 7.30 11.83
C GLU A 205 11.65 6.67 10.45
N ILE A 206 10.62 5.98 9.94
CA ILE A 206 10.65 5.41 8.59
C ILE A 206 10.90 6.52 7.57
N ALA A 207 10.12 7.61 7.61
CA ALA A 207 10.31 8.76 6.71
C ALA A 207 11.74 9.32 6.75
N THR A 208 12.31 9.47 7.96
CA THR A 208 13.69 9.92 8.14
C THR A 208 14.69 8.97 7.48
N ARG A 209 14.53 7.65 7.65
CA ARG A 209 15.36 6.65 6.97
C ARG A 209 15.19 6.69 5.44
N PHE A 210 14.01 7.04 4.94
CA PHE A 210 13.79 7.24 3.50
C PHE A 210 14.44 8.49 2.95
N ASN A 211 14.51 9.56 3.74
CA ASN A 211 15.22 10.79 3.35
C ASN A 211 16.75 10.66 3.47
N ALA A 212 17.24 9.97 4.50
CA ALA A 212 18.66 9.78 4.74
C ALA A 212 19.31 8.85 3.70
N VAL A 213 18.51 7.95 3.11
CA VAL A 213 18.98 7.09 2.06
C VAL A 213 18.69 7.75 0.71
N THR A 214 19.72 8.34 0.12
CA THR A 214 19.68 8.79 -1.28
C THR A 214 19.27 7.60 -2.14
N ILE A 215 18.25 7.76 -3.00
CA ILE A 215 17.83 6.75 -4.00
C ILE A 215 19.04 6.16 -4.75
N GLN A 216 20.13 6.93 -4.84
CA GLN A 216 21.40 6.60 -5.50
C GLN A 216 22.21 5.44 -4.87
N THR A 217 21.91 4.95 -3.65
CA THR A 217 22.69 3.85 -3.03
C THR A 217 21.86 2.64 -2.58
N ARG A 218 20.53 2.64 -2.72
CA ARG A 218 19.72 1.49 -2.30
C ARG A 218 19.85 0.34 -3.27
N ASN A 219 20.22 -0.83 -2.73
CA ASN A 219 20.34 -2.07 -3.49
C ASN A 219 21.14 -1.86 -4.79
N MET A 220 22.21 -1.06 -4.71
CA MET A 220 23.06 -0.82 -5.87
C MET A 220 23.69 -2.15 -6.26
N ILE A 221 23.39 -2.59 -7.48
CA ILE A 221 23.83 -3.85 -8.03
C ILE A 221 24.52 -3.58 -9.35
N THR A 222 25.58 -4.33 -9.62
CA THR A 222 26.19 -4.35 -10.94
C THR A 222 25.34 -5.24 -11.86
N PRO A 223 25.29 -5.00 -13.18
CA PRO A 223 24.70 -5.93 -14.13
C PRO A 223 25.24 -7.36 -13.98
N LYS A 224 26.50 -7.54 -13.54
CA LYS A 224 27.09 -8.86 -13.32
C LYS A 224 26.41 -9.57 -12.17
N ASP A 225 26.38 -8.91 -11.01
CA ASP A 225 25.76 -9.49 -9.83
C ASP A 225 24.26 -9.72 -10.07
N LEU A 226 23.59 -8.84 -10.81
CA LEU A 226 22.18 -9.01 -11.19
C LEU A 226 21.93 -10.25 -12.05
N LEU A 227 22.82 -10.53 -13.02
CA LEU A 227 22.71 -11.72 -13.89
C LEU A 227 23.03 -13.02 -13.16
N GLU A 228 23.82 -12.96 -12.10
CA GLU A 228 24.15 -14.11 -11.25
C GLU A 228 23.03 -14.40 -10.21
N GLN A 229 22.10 -13.47 -10.00
CA GLN A 229 20.99 -13.64 -9.06
C GLN A 229 19.93 -14.60 -9.60
N LYS A 230 19.38 -15.43 -8.72
CA LYS A 230 18.21 -16.27 -9.04
C LYS A 230 16.97 -15.39 -9.01
N THR A 231 16.41 -15.11 -10.18
CA THR A 231 15.18 -14.30 -10.36
C THR A 231 13.99 -14.78 -9.51
N THR A 232 13.94 -16.07 -9.14
CA THR A 232 12.88 -16.64 -8.28
C THR A 232 12.97 -16.22 -6.81
N GLU A 233 14.13 -15.77 -6.33
CA GLU A 233 14.38 -15.44 -4.93
C GLU A 233 14.15 -13.94 -4.62
N HIS A 234 14.13 -13.09 -5.65
CA HIS A 234 14.11 -11.62 -5.52
C HIS A 234 12.92 -10.94 -6.20
N VAL A 235 11.82 -11.68 -6.44
CA VAL A 235 10.61 -11.18 -7.13
C VAL A 235 9.99 -9.94 -6.45
N GLN A 236 10.30 -9.70 -5.18
CA GLN A 236 9.84 -8.58 -4.38
C GLN A 236 10.92 -7.53 -4.10
N GLN A 237 12.08 -7.58 -4.75
CA GLN A 237 13.13 -6.58 -4.57
C GLN A 237 13.32 -5.79 -5.86
N ARG A 238 13.58 -4.49 -5.73
CA ARG A 238 14.13 -3.70 -6.84
C ARG A 238 15.58 -3.40 -6.55
N PHE A 239 16.34 -3.36 -7.63
CA PHE A 239 17.75 -3.03 -7.58
C PHE A 239 17.98 -1.70 -8.29
N VAL A 240 19.03 -1.01 -7.89
CA VAL A 240 19.47 0.20 -8.57
C VAL A 240 20.76 -0.12 -9.29
N CYS A 241 20.89 0.31 -10.54
CA CYS A 241 22.09 0.08 -11.33
C CYS A 241 22.55 1.40 -11.93
N ASN A 242 23.82 1.76 -11.71
CA ASN A 242 24.46 2.87 -12.41
C ASN A 242 25.14 2.31 -13.67
N ALA A 243 24.56 2.59 -14.83
CA ALA A 243 25.00 2.05 -16.10
C ALA A 243 24.77 3.08 -17.21
N TRP A 244 25.21 2.76 -18.42
CA TRP A 244 24.85 3.50 -19.64
C TRP A 244 24.32 2.54 -20.69
N ILE A 245 23.49 3.06 -21.58
CA ILE A 245 23.00 2.29 -22.73
C ILE A 245 24.09 2.25 -23.79
N THR A 246 24.51 1.04 -24.20
CA THR A 246 25.51 0.87 -25.28
C THR A 246 24.87 0.65 -26.63
N SER A 247 23.80 -0.13 -26.67
CA SER A 247 23.05 -0.42 -27.89
C SER A 247 21.55 -0.52 -27.63
N TRP A 248 20.78 -0.30 -28.68
CA TRP A 248 19.35 -0.56 -28.68
C TRP A 248 19.06 -1.79 -29.55
N ASN A 249 17.97 -2.49 -29.26
CA ASN A 249 17.55 -3.63 -30.05
C ASN A 249 16.64 -3.19 -31.20
N GLU A 250 17.23 -3.05 -32.39
CA GLU A 250 16.54 -2.63 -33.63
C GLU A 250 15.58 -3.71 -34.18
N ASN A 251 15.68 -4.95 -33.71
CA ASN A 251 14.77 -6.03 -34.11
C ASN A 251 13.44 -6.03 -33.32
N LYS A 252 13.27 -5.08 -32.39
CA LYS A 252 12.05 -4.95 -31.58
C LYS A 252 11.45 -3.57 -31.74
N SER A 253 10.13 -3.55 -31.93
CA SER A 253 9.33 -2.33 -31.97
C SER A 253 9.57 -1.47 -30.73
N TRP A 254 9.90 -0.18 -30.92
CA TRP A 254 10.16 0.75 -29.80
C TRP A 254 8.88 1.25 -29.11
N PHE A 255 7.72 1.01 -29.69
CA PHE A 255 6.42 1.28 -29.08
C PHE A 255 5.41 0.15 -29.31
N TYR A 256 4.35 0.16 -28.51
CA TYR A 256 3.20 -0.71 -28.71
C TYR A 256 1.89 0.03 -28.43
N ARG A 257 0.80 -0.48 -29.02
CA ARG A 257 -0.55 0.01 -28.70
C ARG A 257 -1.06 -0.71 -27.46
N GLY A 258 -1.40 0.05 -26.43
CA GLY A 258 -1.90 -0.42 -25.16
C GLY A 258 -3.33 0.02 -24.86
N CYS A 259 -4.03 -0.76 -24.03
CA CYS A 259 -5.33 -0.36 -23.50
C CYS A 259 -5.18 0.76 -22.46
N LYS A 260 -5.91 1.87 -22.63
CA LYS A 260 -5.94 3.03 -21.71
C LYS A 260 -6.25 2.70 -20.23
N LYS A 261 -6.87 1.54 -19.95
CA LYS A 261 -7.24 1.12 -18.58
C LYS A 261 -6.25 0.15 -17.92
N CYS A 262 -5.43 -0.56 -18.69
CA CYS A 262 -4.62 -1.64 -18.14
C CYS A 262 -3.24 -1.80 -18.77
N ASN A 263 -2.87 -0.93 -19.71
CA ASN A 263 -1.59 -0.87 -20.43
C ASN A 263 -1.16 -2.19 -21.11
N LYS A 264 -2.09 -3.15 -21.25
CA LYS A 264 -1.85 -4.40 -21.99
C LYS A 264 -1.92 -4.15 -23.49
N LYS A 265 -1.06 -4.85 -24.24
CA LYS A 265 -1.02 -4.83 -25.70
C LYS A 265 -2.38 -5.19 -26.29
N VAL A 266 -2.81 -4.43 -27.30
CA VAL A 266 -4.12 -4.57 -27.95
C VAL A 266 -3.97 -4.67 -29.47
N GLU A 267 -4.74 -5.56 -30.08
CA GLU A 267 -4.62 -5.88 -31.51
C GLU A 267 -5.66 -5.18 -32.41
N LYS A 268 -6.79 -4.68 -31.87
CA LYS A 268 -7.94 -4.17 -32.67
C LYS A 268 -8.28 -2.70 -32.39
N LYS A 269 -8.66 -1.92 -33.42
CA LYS A 269 -8.94 -0.45 -33.54
C LYS A 269 -9.86 0.28 -32.51
N SER A 270 -9.97 -0.13 -31.24
CA SER A 270 -10.67 0.68 -30.23
C SER A 270 -9.76 1.76 -29.61
N ARG A 271 -10.24 2.53 -28.61
CA ARG A 271 -9.49 3.65 -28.01
C ARG A 271 -8.20 3.14 -27.33
N HIS A 272 -7.06 3.42 -27.94
CA HIS A 272 -5.74 2.99 -27.48
C HIS A 272 -4.88 4.15 -27.04
N LEU A 273 -3.85 3.83 -26.27
CA LEU A 273 -2.69 4.69 -26.05
C LEU A 273 -1.50 4.06 -26.77
N ASP A 274 -0.66 4.87 -27.38
CA ASP A 274 0.67 4.44 -27.78
C ASP A 274 1.60 4.57 -26.58
N LEU A 275 2.36 3.52 -26.29
CA LEU A 275 3.20 3.40 -25.10
C LEU A 275 4.61 2.94 -25.50
N TYR A 276 5.65 3.48 -24.85
CA TYR A 276 7.02 3.05 -25.10
C TYR A 276 7.30 1.61 -24.62
N CYS A 277 8.09 0.86 -25.39
CA CYS A 277 8.65 -0.44 -25.01
C CYS A 277 10.03 -0.68 -25.65
N ILE A 278 11.02 0.10 -25.24
CA ILE A 278 12.34 0.11 -25.88
C ILE A 278 13.25 -0.92 -25.22
N SER A 279 13.77 -1.87 -25.99
CA SER A 279 14.74 -2.84 -25.50
C SER A 279 16.15 -2.37 -25.80
N GLY A 280 17.04 -2.43 -24.80
CA GLY A 280 18.43 -1.99 -24.94
C GLY A 280 19.39 -2.77 -24.06
N THR A 281 20.67 -2.57 -24.33
CA THR A 281 21.77 -3.14 -23.56
C THR A 281 22.32 -2.10 -22.60
N LEU A 282 22.15 -2.35 -21.31
CA LEU A 282 22.78 -1.62 -20.22
C LEU A 282 24.19 -2.16 -20.01
N THR A 283 25.16 -1.29 -19.79
CA THR A 283 26.56 -1.66 -19.56
C THR A 283 27.14 -0.80 -18.46
N ASP A 284 27.90 -1.42 -17.58
CA ASP A 284 28.77 -0.74 -16.63
C ASP A 284 30.22 -1.24 -16.81
N ASN A 285 31.06 -1.02 -15.80
CA ASN A 285 32.44 -1.51 -15.78
C ASN A 285 32.57 -3.03 -15.51
N THR A 286 31.49 -3.74 -15.21
CA THR A 286 31.50 -5.17 -14.88
C THR A 286 31.05 -6.04 -16.04
N THR A 287 29.91 -5.73 -16.66
CA THR A 287 29.34 -6.50 -17.78
C THR A 287 28.18 -5.75 -18.46
N THR A 288 27.51 -6.43 -19.38
CA THR A 288 26.32 -5.96 -20.07
C THR A 288 25.08 -6.75 -19.66
N ALA A 289 23.93 -6.09 -19.50
CA ALA A 289 22.62 -6.73 -19.31
C ALA A 289 21.60 -6.19 -20.31
N THR A 290 20.60 -7.00 -20.67
CA THR A 290 19.48 -6.55 -21.53
C THR A 290 18.33 -6.07 -20.67
N ALA A 291 17.81 -4.87 -20.95
CA ALA A 291 16.66 -4.29 -20.26
C ALA A 291 15.58 -3.87 -21.26
N ILE A 292 14.35 -3.69 -20.75
CA ILE A 292 13.23 -3.09 -21.49
C ILE A 292 12.75 -1.88 -20.68
N LEU A 293 12.78 -0.70 -21.30
CA LEU A 293 12.27 0.53 -20.72
C LEU A 293 10.84 0.76 -21.18
N PHE A 294 9.95 0.99 -20.21
CA PHE A 294 8.52 1.20 -20.43
C PHE A 294 8.13 2.66 -20.25
N ASP A 295 6.93 2.97 -20.73
CA ASP A 295 6.34 4.30 -20.90
C ASP A 295 6.78 5.38 -19.91
N ALA A 296 6.39 5.28 -18.62
CA ALA A 296 6.66 6.32 -17.63
C ALA A 296 8.15 6.67 -17.48
N SER A 297 9.05 5.67 -17.56
CA SER A 297 10.49 5.90 -17.52
C SER A 297 11.00 6.59 -18.78
N MET A 298 10.44 6.23 -19.93
CA MET A 298 10.85 6.77 -21.23
C MET A 298 10.35 8.18 -21.47
N GLU A 299 9.14 8.53 -21.02
CA GLU A 299 8.66 9.92 -21.09
C GLU A 299 9.58 10.86 -20.31
N LEU A 300 10.09 10.42 -19.16
CA LEU A 300 11.06 11.17 -18.37
C LEU A 300 12.40 11.33 -19.11
N PHE A 301 12.90 10.27 -19.74
CA PHE A 301 14.19 10.32 -20.44
C PHE A 301 14.14 11.07 -21.78
N ALA A 302 13.08 10.85 -22.55
CA ALA A 302 12.89 11.46 -23.87
C ALA A 302 12.29 12.88 -23.78
N ASN A 303 11.78 13.26 -22.61
CA ASN A 303 11.10 14.53 -22.36
C ASN A 303 9.92 14.79 -23.33
N THR A 304 9.22 13.72 -23.71
CA THR A 304 8.06 13.75 -24.62
C THR A 304 7.26 12.45 -24.52
N THR A 305 5.95 12.54 -24.76
CA THR A 305 5.07 11.38 -24.71
C THR A 305 5.29 10.44 -25.89
N CYS A 306 4.97 9.15 -25.74
CA CYS A 306 5.08 8.20 -26.85
C CYS A 306 4.20 8.60 -28.03
N SER A 307 3.01 9.14 -27.75
CA SER A 307 2.11 9.63 -28.79
C SER A 307 2.69 10.81 -29.56
N GLU A 308 3.30 11.79 -28.89
CA GLU A 308 3.98 12.92 -29.56
C GLU A 308 5.15 12.44 -30.43
N MET A 309 5.97 11.51 -29.91
CA MET A 309 7.11 10.98 -30.65
C MET A 309 6.70 10.27 -31.95
N ILE A 310 5.58 9.53 -31.93
CA ILE A 310 5.06 8.82 -33.12
C ILE A 310 4.65 9.76 -34.24
N HIS A 311 4.26 11.02 -33.94
CA HIS A 311 3.93 11.99 -34.99
C HIS A 311 5.13 12.32 -35.88
N GLN A 312 6.36 12.20 -35.34
CA GLN A 312 7.61 12.50 -36.06
C GLN A 312 8.30 11.22 -36.56
N TYR A 313 8.19 10.12 -35.82
CA TYR A 313 8.83 8.84 -36.13
C TYR A 313 7.75 7.76 -36.17
N THR A 314 7.32 7.34 -37.37
CA THR A 314 6.19 6.40 -37.50
C THR A 314 6.64 4.94 -37.65
N GLU A 315 7.88 4.71 -38.04
CA GLU A 315 8.46 3.38 -38.25
C GLU A 315 8.75 2.71 -36.92
N LYS A 316 8.22 1.50 -36.73
CA LYS A 316 8.32 0.74 -35.47
C LYS A 316 9.71 0.19 -35.20
N ASP A 317 10.45 -0.13 -36.26
CA ASP A 317 11.73 -0.83 -36.16
C ASP A 317 12.92 0.17 -36.21
N THR A 318 12.62 1.44 -36.45
CA THR A 318 13.61 2.53 -36.49
C THR A 318 13.51 3.34 -35.21
N ILE A 319 14.54 3.27 -34.36
CA ILE A 319 14.52 3.93 -33.06
C ILE A 319 14.75 5.45 -33.23
N PRO A 320 13.86 6.29 -32.68
CA PRO A 320 13.92 7.76 -32.82
C PRO A 320 15.25 8.36 -32.36
N GLU A 321 15.71 9.42 -33.05
CA GLU A 321 16.96 10.12 -32.71
C GLU A 321 17.02 10.62 -31.25
N PRO A 322 15.94 11.16 -30.64
CA PRO A 322 15.98 11.56 -29.23
C PRO A 322 16.26 10.39 -28.27
N ILE A 323 15.84 9.17 -28.64
CA ILE A 323 16.14 7.96 -27.87
C ILE A 323 17.55 7.46 -28.17
N GLN A 324 18.01 7.56 -29.43
CA GLN A 324 19.40 7.25 -29.79
C GLN A 324 20.40 8.11 -29.00
N ALA A 325 20.08 9.38 -28.77
CA ALA A 325 20.91 10.33 -28.02
C ALA A 325 21.16 9.94 -26.55
N LEU A 326 20.37 9.01 -25.99
CA LEU A 326 20.56 8.51 -24.63
C LEU A 326 21.75 7.54 -24.50
N LYS A 327 22.29 7.03 -25.62
CA LYS A 327 23.44 6.12 -25.63
C LYS A 327 24.67 6.78 -24.99
N GLY A 328 25.44 5.98 -24.25
CA GLY A 328 26.69 6.41 -23.60
C GLY A 328 26.52 7.37 -22.43
N GLN A 329 25.29 7.81 -22.11
CA GLN A 329 25.05 8.66 -20.95
C GLN A 329 24.94 7.81 -19.68
N PRO A 330 25.77 8.05 -18.66
CA PRO A 330 25.62 7.37 -17.37
C PRO A 330 24.30 7.79 -16.72
N LYS A 331 23.51 6.80 -16.31
CA LYS A 331 22.19 6.96 -15.71
C LYS A 331 22.00 5.95 -14.59
N ILE A 332 21.13 6.31 -13.66
CA ILE A 332 20.70 5.43 -12.58
C ILE A 332 19.38 4.79 -13.01
N PHE A 333 19.37 3.46 -13.10
CA PHE A 333 18.22 2.65 -13.47
C PHE A 333 17.69 1.91 -12.24
N GLU A 334 16.39 2.01 -11.98
CA GLU A 334 15.69 1.13 -11.04
C GLU A 334 15.16 -0.08 -11.83
N LEU A 335 15.59 -1.27 -11.44
CA LEU A 335 15.39 -2.55 -12.14
C LEU A 335 14.40 -3.46 -11.40
#